data_AF-A0A327ZFR0-F1
#
_entry.id   AF-A0A327ZFR0-F1
#
_cell.length_a   1.000
_cell.length_b   1.000
_cell.length_c   1.000
_cell.angle_alpha   90.00
_cell.angle_beta   90.00
_cell.angle_gamma   90.00
#
_symmetry.space_group_name_H-M   'P 1'
#
loop_
_entity.id
_entity.type
_entity.pdbx_description
1 polymer ?
#
loop_
_entity_poly.entity_id
_entity_poly.type
_entity_poly.pdbx_seq_one_letter_code
_entity_poly.pdbx_strand_id
1 'polypeptide(L)'
;MELDGNALGGDLSTVFATDVTDAVFVCAGCKHSGVVATLRVWEPAPGLVGRCPNCTDVIVRLVRTPTRVFLTLTGASRLEIPVEQP
;
A
#
# COMPACT_ATOMS: atom_id res chain seq x y z
N MET A 1 -10.82 19.49 -18.30
CA MET A 1 -12.13 18.95 -17.90
C MET A 1 -11.91 18.18 -16.61
N GLU A 2 -12.76 18.39 -15.61
CA GLU A 2 -12.72 17.63 -14.37
C GLU A 2 -13.55 16.35 -14.54
N LEU A 3 -13.00 15.20 -14.15
CA LEU A 3 -13.68 13.90 -14.18
C LEU A 3 -13.89 13.44 -12.74
N ASP A 4 -14.96 12.68 -12.49
CA ASP A 4 -15.17 12.06 -11.19
C ASP A 4 -14.25 10.84 -10.99
N GLY A 5 -14.13 10.39 -9.74
CA GLY A 5 -13.21 9.32 -9.36
C GLY A 5 -13.48 7.96 -10.02
N ASN A 6 -14.67 7.72 -10.60
CA ASN A 6 -14.93 6.48 -11.32
C ASN A 6 -14.07 6.36 -12.58
N ALA A 7 -13.55 7.48 -13.11
CA ALA A 7 -12.59 7.46 -14.21
C ALA A 7 -11.31 6.65 -13.88
N LEU A 8 -10.97 6.50 -12.60
CA LEU A 8 -9.83 5.71 -12.14
C LEU A 8 -10.16 4.21 -11.94
N GLY A 9 -11.43 3.80 -12.09
CA GLY A 9 -11.88 2.47 -11.71
C GLY A 9 -11.15 1.34 -12.43
N GLY A 10 -10.86 1.51 -13.73
CA GLY A 10 -10.10 0.56 -14.52
C GLY A 10 -8.68 0.38 -13.97
N ASP A 11 -7.91 1.46 -13.85
CA ASP A 11 -6.53 1.43 -13.40
C ASP A 11 -6.38 0.90 -11.96
N LEU A 12 -7.28 1.33 -11.06
CA LEU A 12 -7.28 0.85 -9.68
C LEU A 12 -7.59 -0.65 -9.58
N SER A 13 -8.44 -1.17 -10.47
CA SER A 13 -8.75 -2.61 -10.48
C SER A 13 -7.51 -3.46 -10.77
N THR A 14 -6.62 -3.00 -11.66
CA THR A 14 -5.34 -3.65 -11.95
C THR A 14 -4.40 -3.58 -10.76
N VAL A 15 -4.26 -2.39 -10.16
CA VAL A 15 -3.42 -2.16 -8.97
C VAL A 15 -3.77 -3.12 -7.81
N PHE A 16 -5.06 -3.38 -7.57
CA PHE A 16 -5.48 -4.28 -6.50
C PHE A 16 -5.47 -5.77 -6.87
N ALA A 17 -5.28 -6.11 -8.15
CA ALA A 17 -5.17 -7.49 -8.62
C ALA A 17 -3.72 -8.00 -8.69
N THR A 18 -2.73 -7.11 -8.76
CA THR A 18 -1.30 -7.43 -8.84
C THR A 18 -0.70 -7.82 -7.48
N ASP A 19 0.29 -8.71 -7.49
CA ASP A 19 1.15 -8.93 -6.31
C ASP A 19 1.98 -7.67 -6.03
N VAL A 20 1.66 -6.99 -4.93
CA VAL A 20 2.30 -5.73 -4.53
C VAL A 20 3.55 -5.95 -3.66
N THR A 21 4.01 -7.19 -3.45
CA THR A 21 5.20 -7.44 -2.61
C THR A 21 6.48 -6.81 -3.18
N ASP A 22 6.58 -6.74 -4.50
CA ASP A 22 7.66 -6.06 -5.23
C ASP A 22 7.43 -4.54 -5.43
N ALA A 23 6.28 -4.00 -5.01
CA ALA A 23 6.02 -2.58 -5.12
C ALA A 23 6.99 -1.77 -4.24
N VAL A 24 7.51 -0.66 -4.75
CA VAL A 24 8.42 0.22 -4.00
C VAL A 24 7.63 1.25 -3.22
N PHE A 25 7.79 1.29 -1.90
CA PHE A 25 7.27 2.37 -1.07
C PHE A 25 8.33 3.43 -0.84
N VAL A 26 7.90 4.70 -0.71
CA VAL A 26 8.71 5.77 -0.14
C VAL A 26 8.12 6.17 1.21
N CYS A 27 8.90 6.03 2.28
CA CYS A 27 8.44 6.35 3.64
C CYS A 27 8.19 7.85 3.79
N ALA A 28 6.99 8.23 4.22
CA ALA A 28 6.63 9.62 4.46
C ALA A 28 7.47 10.27 5.58
N GLY A 29 7.86 9.51 6.61
CA GLY A 29 8.64 10.02 7.75
C GLY A 29 10.13 10.16 7.48
N CYS A 30 10.81 9.08 7.05
CA CYS A 30 12.28 9.08 6.88
C CYS A 30 12.76 9.09 5.43
N LYS A 31 11.86 9.09 4.44
CA LYS A 31 12.16 9.05 2.99
C LYS A 31 12.90 7.80 2.49
N HIS A 32 13.13 6.81 3.36
CA HIS A 32 13.65 5.51 2.94
C HIS A 32 12.75 4.89 1.87
N SER A 33 13.38 4.36 0.82
CA SER A 33 12.72 3.61 -0.25
C SER A 33 13.07 2.14 -0.15
N GLY A 34 12.09 1.27 -0.28
CA GLY A 34 12.26 -0.18 -0.24
C GLY A 34 11.05 -0.89 -0.84
N VAL A 35 11.16 -2.18 -1.13
CA VAL A 35 10.03 -2.97 -1.61
C VAL A 35 9.10 -3.33 -0.44
N VAL A 36 7.80 -3.46 -0.69
CA VAL A 36 6.78 -3.78 0.32
C VAL A 36 7.13 -5.06 1.09
N ALA A 37 7.74 -6.06 0.44
CA ALA A 37 8.21 -7.29 1.08
C ALA A 37 9.21 -7.06 2.23
N THR A 38 9.87 -5.90 2.30
CA THR A 38 10.81 -5.55 3.37
C THR A 38 10.17 -4.89 4.58
N LEU A 39 8.87 -4.57 4.51
CA LEU A 39 8.15 -4.00 5.65
C LEU A 39 8.15 -4.98 6.81
N ARG A 40 8.36 -4.46 8.02
CA ARG A 40 8.20 -5.25 9.23
C ARG A 40 6.70 -5.34 9.53
N VAL A 41 6.15 -6.55 9.65
CA VAL A 41 4.71 -6.77 9.86
C VAL A 41 4.44 -7.28 11.27
N TRP A 42 3.45 -6.70 11.94
CA TRP A 42 2.99 -7.15 13.26
C TRP A 42 1.54 -7.65 13.20
N GLU A 43 1.30 -8.73 13.94
CA GLU A 43 0.00 -9.36 14.19
C GLU A 43 -0.12 -9.76 15.68
N PRO A 44 -1.33 -9.91 16.26
CA PRO A 44 -2.67 -9.81 15.66
C PRO A 44 -3.54 -8.64 16.19
N ALA A 45 -4.58 -8.32 15.41
CA ALA A 45 -5.76 -7.48 15.67
C ALA A 45 -5.57 -5.95 15.91
N PRO A 46 -6.41 -5.10 15.27
CA PRO A 46 -7.53 -5.44 14.38
C PRO A 46 -7.13 -5.74 12.91
N GLY A 47 -5.84 -5.80 12.56
CA GLY A 47 -5.40 -6.15 11.20
C GLY A 47 -3.88 -6.22 11.06
N LEU A 48 -3.39 -6.28 9.82
CA LEU A 48 -1.98 -6.25 9.49
C LEU A 48 -1.44 -4.82 9.57
N VAL A 49 -0.30 -4.64 10.22
CA VAL A 49 0.41 -3.35 10.26
C VAL A 49 1.82 -3.53 9.75
N GLY A 50 2.11 -2.97 8.57
CA GLY A 50 3.45 -2.92 7.99
C GLY A 50 4.15 -1.62 8.35
N ARG A 51 5.36 -1.71 8.91
CA ARG A 51 6.19 -0.54 9.29
C ARG A 51 7.48 -0.48 8.49
N CYS A 52 7.97 0.76 8.33
CA CYS A 52 9.25 1.04 7.71
C CYS A 52 10.38 0.29 8.44
N PRO A 53 11.23 -0.48 7.74
CA PRO A 53 12.36 -1.17 8.38
C PRO A 53 13.42 -0.20 8.93
N ASN A 54 13.43 1.06 8.47
CA ASN A 54 14.38 2.09 8.88
C ASN A 54 13.92 2.90 10.11
N CYS A 55 12.72 3.48 10.09
CA CYS A 55 12.24 4.36 11.18
C CYS A 55 11.07 3.80 12.00
N THR A 56 10.52 2.64 11.64
CA THR A 56 9.35 2.01 12.28
C THR A 56 8.03 2.77 12.17
N ASP A 57 7.96 3.82 11.34
CA ASP A 57 6.68 4.45 11.00
C ASP A 57 5.75 3.46 10.30
N VAL A 58 4.45 3.59 10.57
CA VAL A 58 3.44 2.74 9.96
C VAL A 58 3.24 3.14 8.50
N ILE A 59 3.64 2.26 7.58
CA ILE A 59 3.52 2.46 6.14
C ILE A 59 2.14 2.04 5.65
N VAL A 60 1.68 0.87 6.09
CA VAL A 60 0.40 0.28 5.67
C VAL A 60 -0.36 -0.30 6.85
N ARG A 61 -1.68 -0.13 6.84
CA ARG A 61 -2.62 -0.90 7.67
C ARG A 61 -3.65 -1.56 6.77
N LEU A 62 -3.84 -2.87 6.95
CA LEU A 62 -4.86 -3.65 6.27
C LEU A 62 -5.77 -4.32 7.30
N VAL A 63 -7.01 -3.85 7.40
CA VAL A 63 -8.04 -4.42 8.28
C VAL A 63 -9.14 -5.01 7.41
N ARG A 64 -9.52 -6.26 7.67
CA ARG A 64 -10.64 -6.91 6.97
C ARG A 64 -11.78 -7.12 7.94
N THR A 65 -12.98 -6.72 7.53
CA THR A 65 -14.24 -7.07 8.20
C THR A 65 -15.04 -8.00 7.29
N PRO A 66 -16.17 -8.56 7.74
CA PRO A 66 -16.99 -9.43 6.89
C PRO A 66 -17.50 -8.78 5.60
N THR A 67 -17.58 -7.45 5.55
CA THR A 67 -18.18 -6.73 4.42
C THR A 67 -17.27 -5.70 3.76
N ARG A 68 -16.11 -5.39 4.36
CA ARG A 68 -15.23 -4.29 3.92
C ARG A 68 -13.75 -4.61 4.14
N VAL A 69 -12.92 -3.96 3.34
CA VAL A 69 -11.47 -3.89 3.55
C VAL A 69 -11.10 -2.43 3.80
N PHE A 70 -10.35 -2.18 4.86
CA PHE A 70 -9.78 -0.87 5.15
C PHE A 70 -8.28 -0.94 4.86
N LEU A 71 -7.86 -0.13 3.89
CA LEU A 71 -6.46 0.03 3.52
C LEU A 71 -6.04 1.48 3.85
N THR A 72 -5.03 1.64 4.71
CA THR A 72 -4.42 2.94 5.01
C THR A 72 -2.99 2.95 4.53
N LEU A 73 -2.62 3.95 3.72
CA LEU A 73 -1.28 4.11 3.13
C LEU A 73 -0.66 5.48 3.45
N THR A 74 -1.15 6.21 4.46
CA THR A 74 -0.68 7.57 4.78
C THR A 74 0.80 7.66 5.16
N GLY A 75 1.43 6.55 5.56
CA GLY A 75 2.87 6.48 5.82
C GLY A 75 3.72 6.25 4.57
N ALA A 76 3.12 5.95 3.42
CA ALA A 76 3.78 5.93 2.13
C ALA A 76 3.49 7.23 1.38
N SER A 77 4.52 8.03 1.11
CA SER A 77 4.36 9.22 0.26
C SER A 77 4.27 8.88 -1.22
N ARG A 78 4.72 7.69 -1.61
CA ARG A 78 4.62 7.13 -2.96
C ARG A 78 4.61 5.61 -2.87
N LEU A 79 3.85 4.98 -3.76
CA LEU A 79 3.90 3.55 -4.03
C LEU A 79 4.10 3.38 -5.54
N GLU A 80 5.13 2.63 -5.93
CA GLU A 80 5.43 2.30 -7.32
C GLU A 80 5.12 0.83 -7.52
N ILE A 81 4.12 0.54 -8.35
CA ILE A 81 3.61 -0.82 -8.54
C ILE A 81 4.10 -1.31 -9.90
N PRO A 82 4.74 -2.49 -9.97
CA PRO A 82 5.07 -3.08 -11.25
C PRO A 82 3.76 -3.42 -11.98
N VAL A 83 3.62 -2.93 -13.20
CA VAL A 83 2.52 -3.35 -14.08
C VAL A 83 3.08 -4.38 -15.05
N GLU A 84 2.42 -5.53 -15.18
CA GLU A 84 2.72 -6.44 -16.28
C GLU A 84 2.50 -5.68 -17.58
N GLN A 85 3.51 -5.69 -18.45
CA GLN A 85 3.35 -5.16 -19.79
C GLN A 85 2.38 -6.07 -20.55
N PRO A 86 1.39 -5.52 -21.26
CA PRO A 86 0.44 -6.32 -22.04
C PRO A 86 1.15 -7.13 -23.14
#